data_AF-A0A8C6CLV6-F1
#
_entry.id   AF-A0A8C6CLV6-F1
#
_cell.length_a   1.000
_cell.length_b   1.000
_cell.length_c   1.000
_cell.angle_alpha   90.00
_cell.angle_beta   90.00
_cell.angle_gamma   90.00
#
_symmetry.space_group_name_H-M   'P 1'
#
loop_
_entity.id
_entity.type
_entity.pdbx_description
1 polymer ?
#
loop_
_entity_poly.entity_id
_entity_poly.type
_entity_poly.pdbx_seq_one_letter_code
_entity_poly.pdbx_strand_id
1 'polypeptide(L)'
;LSDNLLPSKEGEDLTKCFLLRVVNILLHYIEKTFDVKSKILDFHHPHQLLEGLDGFDLELSDRPESLEQLLVDCTDTLKYGVKTGHPRYFNQLSSGLDVIGLAGEWLTATANTNMFTYEIAPVFTIMETVLLKKMCEIIGWRETEADGIFSPGGSISNLYGILVARYKQYPEIKAKGMAVLPCIVLFVSEQVIVSDSFVTPWTVACLAPLSMGFPRQKYWSGLPFPSPGDLPDPGIEPESPVLAGGFFITEPPGESHCCMLNVIY
;
A
#
# COMPACT_ATOMS: atom_id res chain seq x y z
N LEU A 1 -19.53 19.16 -15.29
CA LEU A 1 -18.45 18.76 -16.23
C LEU A 1 -18.39 17.25 -16.45
N SER A 2 -18.83 16.43 -15.49
CA SER A 2 -19.07 14.99 -15.66
C SER A 2 -20.05 14.64 -16.79
N ASP A 3 -20.91 15.57 -17.20
CA ASP A 3 -22.02 15.27 -18.10
C ASP A 3 -21.61 15.19 -19.59
N ASN A 4 -20.37 15.58 -19.92
CA ASN A 4 -19.86 15.60 -21.30
C ASN A 4 -18.77 14.54 -21.56
N LEU A 5 -18.33 13.82 -20.54
CA LEU A 5 -17.45 12.66 -20.67
C LEU A 5 -18.27 11.38 -20.50
N LEU A 6 -17.67 10.22 -20.80
CA LEU A 6 -18.30 8.95 -20.45
C LEU A 6 -18.64 8.94 -18.94
N PRO A 7 -19.85 8.51 -18.54
CA PRO A 7 -20.81 7.66 -19.27
C PRO A 7 -21.86 8.39 -20.13
N SER A 8 -21.71 9.69 -20.41
CA SER A 8 -22.63 10.44 -21.26
C SER A 8 -22.65 9.91 -22.70
N LYS A 9 -23.84 9.90 -23.33
CA LYS A 9 -24.08 9.31 -24.67
C LYS A 9 -23.28 9.96 -25.79
N GLU A 10 -22.96 11.25 -25.65
CA GLU A 10 -22.20 12.02 -26.65
C GLU A 10 -20.75 12.25 -26.20
N GLY A 11 -20.32 11.63 -25.09
CA GLY A 11 -19.05 11.91 -24.43
C GLY A 11 -17.85 11.11 -24.94
N GLU A 12 -18.03 10.19 -25.89
CA GLU A 12 -16.97 9.27 -26.34
C GLU A 12 -15.77 10.02 -26.95
N ASP A 13 -16.01 10.85 -27.97
CA ASP A 13 -14.95 11.60 -28.66
C ASP A 13 -14.23 12.57 -27.71
N LEU A 14 -14.99 13.25 -26.84
CA LEU A 14 -14.43 14.20 -25.88
C LEU A 14 -13.57 13.47 -24.84
N THR A 15 -14.01 12.30 -24.36
CA THR A 15 -13.25 11.44 -23.44
C THR A 15 -11.95 10.98 -24.06
N LYS A 16 -12.00 10.49 -25.30
CA LYS A 16 -10.80 10.08 -26.03
C LYS A 16 -9.83 11.23 -26.22
N CYS A 17 -10.33 12.41 -26.62
CA CYS A 17 -9.52 13.61 -26.80
C CYS A 17 -8.83 14.03 -25.49
N PHE A 18 -9.58 14.07 -24.38
CA PHE A 18 -9.05 14.41 -23.07
C PHE A 18 -7.96 13.42 -22.62
N LEU A 19 -8.23 12.11 -22.67
CA LEU A 19 -7.26 11.09 -22.26
C LEU A 19 -5.98 11.13 -23.12
N LEU A 20 -6.09 11.33 -24.43
CA LEU A 20 -4.92 11.46 -25.31
C LEU A 20 -4.07 12.70 -24.94
N ARG A 21 -4.70 13.80 -24.54
CA ARG A 21 -3.97 14.98 -24.07
C ARG A 21 -3.26 14.74 -22.76
N VAL A 22 -3.90 14.04 -21.81
CA VAL A 22 -3.23 13.59 -20.58
C VAL A 22 -2.03 12.71 -20.91
N VAL A 23 -2.19 11.69 -21.76
CA VAL A 23 -1.09 10.80 -22.17
C VAL A 23 0.06 11.58 -22.82
N ASN A 24 -0.22 12.58 -23.65
CA ASN A 24 0.82 13.42 -24.24
C ASN A 24 1.62 14.21 -23.18
N ILE A 25 0.97 14.70 -22.13
CA ILE A 25 1.65 15.34 -20.98
C ILE A 25 2.56 14.32 -20.29
N LEU A 26 2.07 13.11 -20.03
CA LEU A 26 2.84 12.04 -19.40
C LEU A 26 4.06 11.65 -20.23
N LEU A 27 3.90 11.46 -21.55
CA LEU A 27 4.99 11.12 -22.45
C LEU A 27 6.08 12.21 -22.46
N HIS A 28 5.68 13.48 -22.49
CA HIS A 28 6.65 14.59 -22.38
C HIS A 28 7.42 14.56 -21.06
N TYR A 29 6.75 14.25 -19.95
CA TYR A 29 7.39 14.11 -18.65
C TYR A 29 8.37 12.92 -18.60
N ILE A 30 8.02 11.79 -19.20
CA ILE A 30 8.88 10.60 -19.30
C ILE A 30 10.16 10.93 -20.07
N GLU A 31 10.05 11.59 -21.23
CA GLU A 31 11.21 12.04 -22.02
C GLU A 31 12.14 12.95 -21.20
N LYS A 32 11.56 13.90 -20.46
CA LYS A 32 12.31 14.81 -19.59
C LYS A 32 12.94 14.12 -18.40
N THR A 33 12.35 13.04 -17.90
CA THR A 33 12.87 12.28 -16.75
C THR A 33 14.23 11.67 -17.05
N PHE A 34 14.45 11.21 -18.28
CA PHE A 34 15.74 10.65 -18.72
C PHE A 34 16.75 11.71 -19.21
N ASP A 35 16.34 12.98 -19.37
CA ASP A 35 17.26 14.07 -19.69
C ASP A 35 18.06 14.48 -18.46
N VAL A 36 19.34 14.13 -18.47
CA VAL A 36 20.32 14.40 -17.41
C VAL A 36 20.54 15.91 -17.16
N LYS A 37 20.18 16.77 -18.11
CA LYS A 37 20.23 18.24 -17.95
C LYS A 37 19.02 18.80 -17.21
N SER A 38 17.94 18.04 -17.11
CA SER A 38 16.74 18.48 -16.40
C SER A 38 16.97 18.54 -14.89
N LYS A 39 16.20 19.40 -14.21
CA LYS A 39 16.21 19.42 -12.73
C LYS A 39 15.44 18.19 -12.21
N ILE A 40 16.03 17.53 -11.21
CA ILE A 40 15.37 16.45 -10.44
C ILE A 40 14.12 16.97 -9.74
N LEU A 41 14.21 18.16 -9.14
CA LEU A 41 13.14 18.84 -8.43
C LEU A 41 13.32 20.34 -8.61
N ASP A 42 12.24 21.04 -8.93
CA ASP A 42 12.17 22.49 -8.75
C ASP A 42 11.62 22.76 -7.35
N PHE A 43 12.52 22.94 -6.39
CA PHE A 43 12.16 22.95 -4.97
C PHE A 43 11.45 24.24 -4.59
N HIS A 44 10.29 24.08 -3.96
CA HIS A 44 9.51 25.15 -3.32
C HIS A 44 9.12 24.71 -1.91
N HIS A 45 9.12 25.65 -0.97
CA HIS A 45 8.63 25.40 0.37
C HIS A 45 7.10 25.20 0.37
N PRO A 46 6.52 24.46 1.33
CA PRO A 46 5.08 24.18 1.35
C PRO A 46 4.20 25.42 1.29
N HIS A 47 4.57 26.51 1.97
CA HIS A 47 3.81 27.76 1.94
C HIS A 47 3.74 28.37 0.54
N GLN A 48 4.80 28.23 -0.28
CA GLN A 48 4.83 28.79 -1.63
C GLN A 48 3.87 28.05 -2.58
N LEU A 49 3.72 26.73 -2.42
CA LEU A 49 2.74 25.95 -3.20
C LEU A 49 1.31 26.25 -2.76
N LEU A 50 1.08 26.43 -1.46
CA LEU A 50 -0.23 26.78 -0.90
C LEU A 50 -0.69 28.20 -1.27
N GLU A 51 0.24 29.13 -1.50
CA GLU A 51 -0.07 30.50 -1.93
C GLU A 51 -0.48 30.61 -3.41
N GLY A 52 -0.46 29.51 -4.18
CA GLY A 52 -0.90 29.50 -5.58
C GLY A 52 0.23 29.81 -6.57
N LEU A 53 1.26 28.96 -6.61
CA LEU A 53 2.49 29.21 -7.36
C LEU A 53 2.24 29.24 -8.88
N ASP A 54 2.51 30.38 -9.52
CA ASP A 54 2.25 30.62 -10.95
C ASP A 54 0.79 30.34 -11.37
N GLY A 55 -0.18 30.47 -10.45
CA GLY A 55 -1.60 30.17 -10.72
C GLY A 55 -2.00 28.72 -10.52
N PHE A 56 -1.11 27.86 -10.02
CA PHE A 56 -1.43 26.51 -9.59
C PHE A 56 -2.12 26.55 -8.21
N ASP A 57 -3.45 26.59 -8.22
CA ASP A 57 -4.28 26.62 -7.02
C ASP A 57 -4.59 25.19 -6.54
N LEU A 58 -4.47 24.95 -5.24
CA LEU A 58 -4.74 23.67 -4.60
C LEU A 58 -6.06 23.68 -3.82
N GLU A 59 -6.72 24.84 -3.72
CA GLU A 59 -8.01 24.97 -3.05
C GLU A 59 -9.12 24.31 -3.88
N LEU A 60 -10.04 23.64 -3.18
CA LEU A 60 -11.18 22.98 -3.80
C LEU A 60 -12.39 23.91 -3.78
N SER A 61 -13.02 24.10 -4.94
CA SER A 61 -14.25 24.88 -5.05
C SER A 61 -15.48 24.00 -5.29
N ASP A 62 -16.66 24.48 -4.91
CA ASP A 62 -17.94 23.80 -5.18
C ASP A 62 -18.27 23.71 -6.68
N ARG A 63 -17.60 24.52 -7.51
CA ARG A 63 -17.85 24.58 -8.95
C ARG A 63 -16.81 23.73 -9.67
N PRO A 64 -17.23 22.94 -10.66
CA PRO A 64 -16.29 22.14 -11.42
C PRO A 64 -15.47 23.02 -12.37
N GLU A 65 -14.20 22.69 -12.53
CA GLU A 65 -13.29 23.37 -13.45
C GLU A 65 -13.34 22.79 -14.86
N SER A 66 -12.93 23.60 -15.84
CA SER A 66 -12.90 23.17 -17.24
C SER A 66 -11.89 22.04 -17.47
N LEU A 67 -12.12 21.20 -18.49
CA LEU A 67 -11.17 20.15 -18.86
C LEU A 67 -9.79 20.72 -19.26
N GLU A 68 -9.75 21.94 -19.80
CA GLU A 68 -8.48 22.63 -20.08
C GLU A 68 -7.70 22.95 -18.81
N GLN A 69 -8.39 23.40 -17.77
CA GLN A 69 -7.77 23.69 -16.47
C GLN A 69 -7.19 22.42 -15.85
N LEU A 70 -7.95 21.31 -15.86
CA LEU A 70 -7.47 20.02 -15.37
C LEU A 70 -6.18 19.55 -16.07
N LEU A 71 -6.00 19.87 -17.35
CA LEU A 71 -4.78 19.55 -18.10
C LEU A 71 -3.60 20.44 -17.70
N VAL A 72 -3.87 21.71 -17.38
CA VAL A 72 -2.88 22.62 -16.77
C VAL A 72 -2.46 22.08 -15.42
N ASP A 73 -3.41 21.69 -14.57
CA ASP A 73 -3.14 21.16 -13.23
C ASP A 73 -2.33 19.85 -13.29
N CYS A 74 -2.62 18.97 -14.25
CA CYS A 74 -1.80 17.77 -14.51
C CYS A 74 -0.35 18.13 -14.86
N THR A 75 -0.16 19.15 -15.68
CA THR A 75 1.17 19.62 -16.10
C THR A 75 1.93 20.22 -14.92
N ASP A 76 1.28 21.07 -14.13
CA ASP A 76 1.90 21.75 -13.00
C ASP A 76 2.18 20.80 -11.82
N THR A 77 1.30 19.82 -11.59
CA THR A 77 1.53 18.73 -10.62
C THR A 77 2.85 18.00 -10.93
N LEU A 78 3.10 17.68 -12.21
CA LEU A 78 4.34 17.03 -12.63
C LEU A 78 5.54 17.98 -12.68
N LYS A 79 5.32 19.27 -12.94
CA LYS A 79 6.36 20.32 -12.94
C LYS A 79 7.00 20.46 -11.55
N TYR A 80 6.18 20.50 -10.51
CA TYR A 80 6.63 20.69 -9.12
C TYR A 80 6.91 19.38 -8.39
N GLY A 81 6.55 18.23 -8.98
CA GLY A 81 6.89 16.90 -8.49
C GLY A 81 8.38 16.55 -8.58
N VAL A 82 8.82 15.63 -7.73
CA VAL A 82 10.17 15.06 -7.80
C VAL A 82 10.24 14.03 -8.93
N LYS A 83 11.23 14.14 -9.81
CA LYS A 83 11.52 13.14 -10.84
C LYS A 83 12.28 11.94 -10.25
N THR A 84 11.56 11.03 -9.61
CA THR A 84 12.12 9.80 -8.99
C THR A 84 12.79 8.85 -10.00
N GLY A 85 12.40 8.94 -11.27
CA GLY A 85 13.03 8.20 -12.36
C GLY A 85 14.33 8.80 -12.90
N HIS A 86 14.73 10.00 -12.44
CA HIS A 86 15.88 10.68 -12.98
C HIS A 86 17.19 9.92 -12.67
N PRO A 87 18.13 9.75 -13.61
CA PRO A 87 19.35 8.95 -13.41
C PRO A 87 20.27 9.40 -12.27
N ARG A 88 20.08 10.63 -11.77
CA ARG A 88 20.83 11.22 -10.64
C ARG A 88 20.01 11.31 -9.35
N TYR A 89 18.83 10.69 -9.30
CA TYR A 89 18.02 10.63 -8.10
C TYR A 89 18.45 9.44 -7.24
N PHE A 90 19.06 9.74 -6.08
CA PHE A 90 19.59 8.73 -5.15
C PHE A 90 19.06 8.90 -3.72
N ASN A 91 17.91 9.57 -3.57
CA ASN A 91 17.38 9.92 -2.25
C ASN A 91 16.62 8.77 -1.58
N GLN A 92 16.05 7.86 -2.36
CA GLN A 92 15.23 6.75 -1.87
C GLN A 92 15.76 5.42 -2.43
N LEU A 93 15.44 4.33 -1.72
CA LEU A 93 15.74 2.97 -2.18
C LEU A 93 14.98 2.63 -3.47
N SER A 94 13.74 3.10 -3.58
CA SER A 94 12.94 3.00 -4.80
C SER A 94 13.25 4.19 -5.71
N SER A 95 13.85 3.90 -6.86
CA SER A 95 14.23 4.90 -7.87
C SER A 95 14.16 4.28 -9.27
N GLY A 96 14.19 5.13 -10.29
CA GLY A 96 14.05 4.71 -11.68
C GLY A 96 12.60 4.73 -12.17
N LEU A 97 12.44 4.57 -13.47
CA LEU A 97 11.14 4.52 -14.15
C LEU A 97 11.21 3.40 -15.19
N ASP A 98 10.67 2.23 -14.84
CA ASP A 98 10.57 1.10 -15.77
C ASP A 98 9.35 1.27 -16.68
N VAL A 99 9.58 1.28 -17.99
CA VAL A 99 8.54 1.57 -18.99
C VAL A 99 7.49 0.45 -19.03
N ILE A 100 7.90 -0.80 -18.78
CA ILE A 100 6.98 -1.95 -18.76
C ILE A 100 6.13 -1.92 -17.50
N GLY A 101 6.73 -1.62 -16.34
CA GLY A 101 6.05 -1.39 -15.08
C GLY A 101 5.00 -0.29 -15.20
N LEU A 102 5.36 0.86 -15.78
CA LEU A 102 4.44 1.97 -16.01
C LEU A 102 3.27 1.58 -16.93
N ALA A 103 3.53 0.88 -18.03
CA ALA A 103 2.47 0.39 -18.90
C ALA A 103 1.54 -0.60 -18.16
N GLY A 104 2.10 -1.43 -17.28
CA GLY A 104 1.35 -2.29 -16.37
C GLY A 104 0.46 -1.51 -15.41
N GLU A 105 0.96 -0.44 -14.81
CA GLU A 105 0.17 0.45 -13.94
C GLU A 105 -0.99 1.12 -14.69
N TRP A 106 -0.77 1.60 -15.91
CA TRP A 106 -1.85 2.15 -16.75
C TRP A 106 -2.91 1.10 -17.06
N LEU A 107 -2.51 -0.13 -17.37
CA LEU A 107 -3.43 -1.24 -17.61
C LEU A 107 -4.21 -1.60 -16.33
N THR A 108 -3.55 -1.70 -15.19
CA THR A 108 -4.18 -2.01 -13.90
C THR A 108 -5.18 -0.92 -13.50
N ALA A 109 -4.81 0.36 -13.65
CA ALA A 109 -5.70 1.48 -13.39
C ALA A 109 -6.91 1.50 -14.34
N THR A 110 -6.73 1.09 -15.60
CA THR A 110 -7.84 0.95 -16.56
C THR A 110 -8.77 -0.20 -16.17
N ALA A 111 -8.22 -1.32 -15.68
CA ALA A 111 -9.02 -2.48 -15.26
C ALA A 111 -9.82 -2.23 -13.97
N ASN A 112 -9.28 -1.42 -13.05
CA ASN A 112 -9.93 -0.92 -11.83
C ASN A 112 -10.76 -1.99 -11.09
N THR A 113 -10.17 -3.16 -10.84
CA THR A 113 -10.79 -4.28 -10.12
C THR A 113 -10.08 -4.54 -8.79
N ASN A 114 -10.61 -5.45 -7.98
CA ASN A 114 -10.07 -5.82 -6.68
C ASN A 114 -9.62 -7.30 -6.66
N MET A 115 -8.61 -7.62 -5.85
CA MET A 115 -7.94 -8.92 -5.80
C MET A 115 -8.60 -9.94 -4.85
N PHE A 116 -9.75 -9.62 -4.22
CA PHE A 116 -10.31 -10.47 -3.16
C PHE A 116 -10.91 -11.80 -3.64
N THR A 117 -11.42 -11.89 -4.88
CA THR A 117 -11.96 -13.15 -5.45
C THR A 117 -11.56 -13.34 -6.90
N TYR A 118 -11.53 -14.60 -7.31
CA TYR A 118 -11.32 -14.99 -8.71
C TYR A 118 -12.42 -14.47 -9.65
N GLU A 119 -13.65 -14.32 -9.17
CA GLU A 119 -14.80 -13.91 -9.99
C GLU A 119 -14.62 -12.52 -10.63
N ILE A 120 -14.07 -11.56 -9.89
CA ILE A 120 -13.89 -10.18 -10.36
C ILE A 120 -12.47 -9.89 -10.87
N ALA A 121 -11.50 -10.75 -10.57
CA ALA A 121 -10.10 -10.59 -10.99
C ALA A 121 -9.46 -11.92 -11.43
N PRO A 122 -10.03 -12.65 -12.41
CA PRO A 122 -9.60 -14.00 -12.76
C PRO A 122 -8.17 -14.03 -13.34
N VAL A 123 -7.81 -13.04 -14.15
CA VAL A 123 -6.47 -12.96 -14.75
C VAL A 123 -5.44 -12.60 -13.68
N PHE A 124 -5.69 -11.56 -12.88
CA PHE A 124 -4.73 -11.06 -11.91
C PHE A 124 -4.49 -12.04 -10.75
N THR A 125 -5.52 -12.75 -10.26
CA THR A 125 -5.37 -13.78 -9.22
C THR A 125 -4.50 -14.96 -9.66
N ILE A 126 -4.63 -15.41 -10.92
CA ILE A 126 -3.77 -16.45 -11.48
C ILE A 126 -2.35 -15.92 -11.72
N MET A 127 -2.19 -14.68 -12.20
CA MET A 127 -0.87 -14.05 -12.36
C MET A 127 -0.14 -13.96 -11.01
N GLU A 128 -0.81 -13.52 -9.95
CA GLU A 128 -0.27 -13.50 -8.59
C GLU A 128 0.19 -14.89 -8.15
N THR A 129 -0.64 -15.92 -8.35
CA THR A 129 -0.28 -17.31 -8.01
C THR A 129 0.98 -17.77 -8.75
N VAL A 130 1.10 -17.48 -10.05
CA VAL A 130 2.28 -17.85 -10.85
C VAL A 130 3.53 -17.10 -10.40
N LEU A 131 3.40 -15.81 -10.10
CA LEU A 131 4.51 -14.98 -9.61
C LEU A 131 5.01 -15.46 -8.24
N LEU A 132 4.11 -15.71 -7.30
CA LEU A 132 4.45 -16.21 -5.96
C LEU A 132 5.19 -17.55 -6.05
N LYS A 133 4.71 -18.48 -6.88
CA LYS A 133 5.42 -19.74 -7.14
C LYS A 133 6.84 -19.51 -7.65
N LYS A 134 7.00 -18.59 -8.62
CA LYS A 134 8.32 -18.26 -9.17
C LYS A 134 9.24 -17.64 -8.11
N MET A 135 8.72 -16.77 -7.24
CA MET A 135 9.49 -16.20 -6.13
C MET A 135 9.93 -17.28 -5.14
N CYS A 136 9.04 -18.22 -4.79
CA CYS A 136 9.37 -19.35 -3.91
C CYS A 136 10.46 -20.25 -4.50
N GLU A 137 10.41 -20.50 -5.81
CA GLU A 137 11.47 -21.24 -6.53
C GLU A 137 12.83 -20.52 -6.44
N ILE A 138 12.87 -19.20 -6.58
CA ILE A 138 14.10 -18.40 -6.49
C ILE A 138 14.70 -18.49 -5.07
N ILE A 139 13.85 -18.51 -4.04
CA ILE A 139 14.26 -18.72 -2.64
C ILE A 139 14.78 -20.15 -2.41
N GLY A 140 14.35 -21.11 -3.24
CA GLY A 140 14.73 -22.52 -3.14
C GLY A 140 13.74 -23.38 -2.35
N TRP A 141 12.52 -22.89 -2.12
CA TRP A 141 11.46 -23.67 -1.47
C TRP A 141 10.73 -24.57 -2.46
N ARG A 142 10.24 -25.72 -1.97
CA ARG A 142 9.39 -26.59 -2.77
C ARG A 142 7.98 -26.03 -2.86
N GLU A 143 7.31 -26.24 -3.98
CA GLU A 143 5.94 -25.74 -4.21
C GLU A 143 4.95 -26.21 -3.13
N THR A 144 5.14 -27.40 -2.56
CA THR A 144 4.27 -27.95 -1.50
C THR A 144 4.50 -27.36 -0.12
N GLU A 145 5.56 -26.56 0.06
CA GLU A 145 6.04 -26.07 1.35
C GLU A 145 5.91 -24.54 1.48
N ALA A 146 5.41 -23.85 0.45
CA ALA A 146 5.38 -22.39 0.38
C ALA A 146 4.01 -21.85 -0.01
N ASP A 147 3.64 -20.71 0.60
CA ASP A 147 2.45 -19.93 0.31
C ASP A 147 2.78 -18.44 0.49
N GLY A 148 1.95 -17.55 -0.06
CA GLY A 148 2.21 -16.11 -0.02
C GLY A 148 1.05 -15.24 -0.52
N ILE A 149 1.18 -13.94 -0.28
CA ILE A 149 0.26 -12.91 -0.75
C ILE A 149 1.04 -11.61 -0.97
N PHE A 150 0.68 -10.81 -1.97
CA PHE A 150 1.21 -9.46 -2.10
C PHE A 150 0.57 -8.55 -1.03
N SER A 151 1.40 -7.74 -0.36
CA SER A 151 0.95 -6.82 0.68
C SER A 151 1.31 -5.38 0.30
N PRO A 152 0.61 -4.37 0.86
CA PRO A 152 0.87 -2.96 0.56
C PRO A 152 2.13 -2.45 1.29
N GLY A 153 3.30 -2.91 0.81
CA GLY A 153 4.62 -2.57 1.34
C GLY A 153 5.15 -3.57 2.36
N GLY A 154 6.48 -3.75 2.38
CA GLY A 154 7.09 -4.83 3.15
C GLY A 154 6.94 -4.70 4.68
N SER A 155 6.61 -3.54 5.21
CA SER A 155 6.23 -3.39 6.64
C SER A 155 5.02 -4.26 7.00
N ILE A 156 4.01 -4.33 6.13
CA ILE A 156 2.83 -5.18 6.33
C ILE A 156 3.20 -6.65 6.07
N SER A 157 4.11 -6.94 5.14
CA SER A 157 4.67 -8.29 4.98
C SER A 157 5.36 -8.79 6.26
N ASN A 158 6.16 -7.94 6.93
CA ASN A 158 6.81 -8.29 8.20
C ASN A 158 5.76 -8.57 9.28
N LEU A 159 4.72 -7.74 9.37
CA LEU A 159 3.60 -7.96 10.28
C LEU A 159 2.91 -9.31 9.99
N TYR A 160 2.60 -9.63 8.72
CA TYR A 160 2.04 -10.92 8.36
C TYR A 160 2.93 -12.07 8.82
N GLY A 161 4.24 -11.96 8.63
CA GLY A 161 5.19 -12.95 9.09
C GLY A 161 5.09 -13.21 10.60
N ILE A 162 5.08 -12.14 11.40
CA ILE A 162 4.93 -12.23 12.85
C ILE A 162 3.57 -12.85 13.23
N LEU A 163 2.49 -12.43 12.57
CA LEU A 163 1.14 -12.93 12.82
C LEU A 163 1.02 -14.43 12.52
N VAL A 164 1.60 -14.89 11.41
CA VAL A 164 1.62 -16.31 11.02
C VAL A 164 2.44 -17.12 12.03
N ALA A 165 3.63 -16.66 12.41
CA ALA A 165 4.46 -17.34 13.41
C ALA A 165 3.73 -17.46 14.76
N ARG A 166 3.10 -16.37 15.21
CA ARG A 166 2.31 -16.33 16.44
C ARG A 166 1.10 -17.28 16.37
N TYR A 167 0.38 -17.28 15.25
CA TYR A 167 -0.78 -18.15 15.06
C TYR A 167 -0.39 -19.62 14.99
N LYS A 168 0.75 -19.95 14.37
CA LYS A 168 1.28 -21.32 14.32
C LYS A 168 1.62 -21.85 15.71
N GLN A 169 2.22 -21.03 16.58
CA GLN A 169 2.60 -21.44 17.93
C GLN A 169 1.43 -21.40 18.93
N TYR A 170 0.53 -20.42 18.81
CA TYR A 170 -0.58 -20.17 19.75
C TYR A 170 -1.89 -19.84 19.00
N PRO A 171 -2.55 -20.81 18.36
CA PRO A 171 -3.73 -20.56 17.52
C PRO A 171 -4.93 -20.00 18.30
N GLU A 172 -5.07 -20.35 19.58
CA GLU A 172 -6.13 -19.90 20.48
C GLU A 172 -6.14 -18.39 20.70
N ILE A 173 -5.02 -17.71 20.39
CA ILE A 173 -4.87 -16.27 20.55
C ILE A 173 -5.88 -15.48 19.74
N LYS A 174 -6.30 -16.01 18.58
CA LYS A 174 -7.25 -15.34 17.69
C LYS A 174 -8.60 -15.13 18.37
N ALA A 175 -9.00 -16.03 19.27
CA ALA A 175 -10.26 -15.95 20.00
C ALA A 175 -10.10 -15.37 21.41
N LYS A 176 -8.99 -15.67 22.09
CA LYS A 176 -8.79 -15.35 23.51
C LYS A 176 -7.97 -14.08 23.78
N GLY A 177 -7.36 -13.52 22.74
CA GLY A 177 -6.46 -12.37 22.86
C GLY A 177 -5.12 -12.72 23.51
N MET A 178 -4.28 -11.71 23.72
CA MET A 178 -2.88 -11.90 24.18
C MET A 178 -2.75 -12.10 25.69
N ALA A 179 -3.76 -11.71 26.48
CA ALA A 179 -3.71 -11.77 27.95
C ALA A 179 -3.64 -13.19 28.51
N VAL A 180 -4.02 -14.20 27.71
CA VAL A 180 -3.98 -15.60 28.12
C VAL A 180 -2.66 -16.31 27.80
N LEU A 181 -1.73 -15.64 27.12
CA LEU A 181 -0.46 -16.23 26.70
C LEU A 181 0.70 -15.81 27.61
N PRO A 182 1.77 -16.63 27.69
CA PRO A 182 3.03 -16.20 28.27
C PRO A 182 3.62 -15.02 27.48
N CYS A 183 4.54 -14.28 28.09
CA CYS A 183 5.23 -13.18 27.43
C CYS A 183 5.97 -13.68 26.18
N ILE A 184 5.55 -13.18 25.00
CA ILE A 184 6.19 -13.49 23.72
C ILE A 184 7.29 -12.46 23.47
N VAL A 185 8.48 -12.96 23.12
CA VAL A 185 9.65 -12.13 22.82
C VAL A 185 10.04 -12.34 21.36
N LEU A 186 10.28 -11.24 20.64
CA LEU A 186 10.82 -11.24 19.28
C LEU A 186 12.26 -10.74 19.32
N PHE A 187 13.14 -11.39 18.55
CA PHE A 187 14.52 -10.98 18.39
C PHE A 187 14.72 -10.41 16.98
N VAL A 188 15.31 -9.22 16.89
CA VAL A 188 15.64 -8.54 15.64
C VAL A 188 17.02 -7.90 15.75
N SER A 189 17.66 -7.64 14.62
CA SER A 189 18.91 -6.88 14.57
C SER A 189 18.70 -5.44 15.04
N GLU A 190 19.72 -4.82 15.64
CA GLU A 190 19.71 -3.39 16.00
C GLU A 190 19.58 -2.47 14.77
N GLN A 191 19.86 -2.97 13.57
CA GLN A 191 19.84 -2.21 12.31
C GLN A 191 18.57 -2.45 11.48
N VAL A 192 17.56 -3.13 12.03
CA VAL A 192 16.32 -3.42 11.30
C VAL A 192 15.48 -2.14 11.08
N ILE A 193 14.67 -2.13 10.03
CA ILE A 193 13.88 -0.97 9.61
C ILE A 193 12.86 -0.60 10.71
N VAL A 194 12.72 0.70 10.97
CA VAL A 194 11.91 1.27 12.07
C VAL A 194 10.44 0.82 12.04
N SER A 195 9.90 0.41 10.89
CA SER A 195 8.54 -0.15 10.80
C SER A 195 8.34 -1.38 11.68
N ASP A 196 9.36 -2.22 11.85
CA ASP A 196 9.30 -3.37 12.77
C ASP A 196 9.26 -2.91 14.23
N SER A 197 9.80 -1.72 14.51
CA SER A 197 9.70 -1.05 15.81
C SER A 197 8.37 -0.34 16.03
N PHE A 198 7.52 -0.16 15.01
CA PHE A 198 6.14 0.36 15.15
C PHE A 198 5.12 -0.78 15.31
N VAL A 199 5.43 -1.98 14.83
CA VAL A 199 4.62 -3.18 15.13
C VAL A 199 4.55 -3.40 16.64
N THR A 200 5.60 -3.07 17.41
CA THR A 200 5.61 -3.19 18.87
C THR A 200 4.67 -2.21 19.59
N PRO A 201 4.69 -0.87 19.40
CA PRO A 201 3.71 0.05 19.97
C PRO A 201 2.28 -0.14 19.47
N TRP A 202 2.05 -0.46 18.20
CA TRP A 202 0.68 -0.66 17.69
C TRP A 202 0.07 -1.95 18.24
N THR A 203 0.86 -3.03 18.29
CA THR A 203 0.45 -4.26 18.97
C THR A 203 0.19 -3.99 20.46
N VAL A 204 1.04 -3.22 21.14
CA VAL A 204 0.83 -2.85 22.57
C VAL A 204 -0.37 -1.93 22.78
N ALA A 205 -0.61 -0.95 21.90
CA ALA A 205 -1.69 0.05 22.02
C ALA A 205 -3.07 -0.56 21.75
N CYS A 206 -3.18 -1.50 20.80
CA CYS A 206 -4.40 -2.29 20.60
C CYS A 206 -4.64 -3.36 21.69
N LEU A 207 -3.75 -3.49 22.68
CA LEU A 207 -3.76 -4.55 23.71
C LEU A 207 -3.74 -4.04 25.17
N ALA A 208 -3.75 -2.73 25.43
CA ALA A 208 -3.80 -2.23 26.81
C ALA A 208 -5.27 -2.10 27.29
N PRO A 209 -5.65 -2.65 28.46
CA PRO A 209 -6.90 -2.24 29.11
C PRO A 209 -6.80 -0.75 29.47
N LEU A 210 -7.93 -0.03 29.39
CA LEU A 210 -8.10 1.42 29.59
C LEU A 210 -7.50 2.02 30.89
N SER A 211 -6.89 1.23 31.78
CA SER A 211 -6.37 1.68 33.07
C SER A 211 -4.85 1.94 33.12
N MET A 212 -4.09 1.66 32.06
CA MET A 212 -2.64 1.92 32.05
C MET A 212 -2.34 3.33 31.52
N GLY A 213 -2.27 4.29 32.44
CA GLY A 213 -1.83 5.65 32.15
C GLY A 213 -0.34 5.68 31.75
N PHE A 214 -0.08 5.88 30.46
CA PHE A 214 1.27 6.16 29.96
C PHE A 214 1.66 7.62 30.27
N PRO A 215 2.91 7.91 30.67
CA PRO A 215 3.38 9.27 30.84
C PRO A 215 3.39 9.99 29.48
N ARG A 216 2.61 11.07 29.35
CA ARG A 216 2.71 12.01 28.23
C ARG A 216 4.12 12.62 28.20
N GLN A 217 4.94 12.24 27.23
CA GLN A 217 6.07 13.08 26.81
C GLN A 217 6.17 13.20 25.29
N LYS A 218 5.48 14.24 24.79
CA LYS A 218 5.98 15.27 23.85
C LYS A 218 6.44 14.88 22.44
N TYR A 219 5.81 13.91 21.76
CA TYR A 219 5.97 13.78 20.30
C TYR A 219 4.66 13.59 19.51
N TRP A 220 3.52 13.85 20.15
CA TRP A 220 2.20 13.71 19.53
C TRP A 220 1.42 15.01 19.69
N SER A 221 1.68 15.96 18.80
CA SER A 221 0.83 17.14 18.63
C SER A 221 0.63 17.36 17.13
N GLY A 222 -0.50 16.87 16.59
CA GLY A 222 -0.86 17.22 15.22
C GLY A 222 -1.98 16.45 14.52
N LEU A 223 -2.43 15.30 15.01
CA LEU A 223 -3.50 14.55 14.32
C LEU A 223 -4.82 14.59 15.10
N PRO A 224 -5.94 15.00 14.48
CA PRO A 224 -7.25 14.94 15.10
C PRO A 224 -7.79 13.51 14.95
N PHE A 225 -7.90 12.78 16.05
CA PHE A 225 -8.66 11.52 16.09
C PHE A 225 -9.84 11.69 17.05
N PRO A 226 -11.07 11.28 16.65
CA PRO A 226 -12.22 11.33 17.55
C PRO A 226 -12.06 10.31 18.68
N SER A 227 -12.54 10.67 19.88
CA SER A 227 -12.51 9.79 21.05
C SER A 227 -13.47 8.60 20.87
N PRO A 228 -13.17 7.40 21.40
CA PRO A 228 -13.87 6.15 21.07
C PRO A 228 -15.30 5.98 21.65
N GLY A 229 -15.98 7.07 22.03
CA GLY A 229 -17.24 7.02 22.78
C GLY A 229 -18.53 7.04 21.95
N ASP A 230 -18.47 7.34 20.65
CA ASP A 230 -19.66 7.75 19.87
C ASP A 230 -19.94 6.89 18.62
N LEU A 231 -19.94 5.56 18.73
CA LEU A 231 -20.42 4.70 17.65
C LEU A 231 -21.50 3.72 18.14
N PRO A 232 -22.72 3.73 17.55
CA PRO A 232 -23.79 2.83 17.93
C PRO A 232 -23.56 1.42 17.37
N ASP A 233 -23.91 0.42 18.18
CA ASP A 233 -23.75 -1.01 17.94
C ASP A 233 -24.78 -1.54 16.92
N PRO A 234 -24.39 -2.18 15.79
CA PRO A 234 -25.31 -2.93 14.96
C PRO A 234 -25.19 -4.42 15.27
N GLY A 235 -26.14 -4.94 16.06
CA GLY A 235 -26.30 -6.38 16.27
C GLY A 235 -26.69 -7.09 14.98
N ILE A 236 -25.87 -8.05 14.54
CA ILE A 236 -26.19 -9.04 13.50
C ILE A 236 -25.54 -10.38 13.91
N GLU A 237 -26.36 -11.42 14.05
CA GLU A 237 -25.95 -12.82 14.31
C GLU A 237 -25.26 -13.47 13.10
N PRO A 238 -24.43 -14.52 13.29
CA PRO A 238 -23.65 -15.12 12.21
C PRO A 238 -24.34 -16.37 11.63
N GLU A 239 -24.81 -16.31 10.39
CA GLU A 239 -25.04 -17.51 9.57
C GLU A 239 -24.59 -17.28 8.12
N SER A 240 -23.45 -17.86 7.72
CA SER A 240 -23.37 -18.73 6.54
C SER A 240 -21.97 -19.36 6.37
N PRO A 241 -21.88 -20.57 5.79
CA PRO A 241 -20.69 -21.39 5.76
C PRO A 241 -19.84 -21.12 4.50
N VAL A 242 -18.53 -21.34 4.60
CA VAL A 242 -17.59 -21.88 3.58
C VAL A 242 -16.17 -21.53 4.04
N LEU A 243 -15.62 -22.41 4.88
CA LEU A 243 -14.17 -22.56 5.09
C LEU A 243 -13.90 -24.06 5.21
N ALA A 244 -14.05 -24.77 4.09
CA ALA A 244 -13.58 -26.14 3.93
C ALA A 244 -12.32 -26.12 3.06
N GLY A 245 -11.21 -25.69 3.66
CA GLY A 245 -9.87 -25.81 3.11
C GLY A 245 -8.95 -26.22 4.25
N GLY A 246 -8.83 -27.54 4.47
CA GLY A 246 -8.02 -28.09 5.55
C GLY A 246 -6.54 -27.90 5.26
N PHE A 247 -5.84 -27.18 6.13
CA PHE A 247 -4.38 -27.21 6.20
C PHE A 247 -3.95 -28.51 6.89
N PHE A 248 -3.40 -29.45 6.12
CA PHE A 248 -2.67 -30.60 6.66
C PHE A 248 -1.18 -30.44 6.35
N ILE A 249 -0.35 -30.33 7.39
CA ILE A 249 1.10 -30.55 7.30
C ILE A 249 1.47 -31.54 8.40
N THR A 250 2.06 -32.66 8.00
CA THR A 250 2.51 -33.75 8.86
C THR A 250 3.84 -33.42 9.53
N GLU A 251 3.94 -33.63 10.85
CA GLU A 251 5.17 -33.49 11.66
C GLU A 251 5.88 -34.83 11.89
N PRO A 252 7.22 -34.87 12.00
CA PRO A 252 7.92 -35.80 12.87
C PRO A 252 8.31 -35.12 14.22
N PRO A 253 8.41 -35.87 15.33
CA PRO A 253 8.49 -35.28 16.65
C PRO A 253 9.93 -34.95 17.09
N GLY A 254 10.09 -33.76 17.66
CA GLY A 254 11.11 -33.48 18.67
C GLY A 254 12.40 -32.85 18.15
N GLU A 255 12.42 -31.52 18.08
CA GLU A 255 13.58 -30.69 18.45
C GLU A 255 13.15 -29.22 18.54
N SER A 256 13.72 -28.47 19.48
CA SER A 256 13.43 -27.06 19.71
C SER A 256 13.98 -26.22 18.57
N HIS A 257 13.14 -25.87 17.59
CA HIS A 257 13.58 -25.07 16.46
C HIS A 257 13.17 -23.60 16.60
N CYS A 258 14.19 -22.75 16.61
CA CYS A 258 14.07 -21.31 16.41
C CYS A 258 13.54 -21.08 14.99
N CYS A 259 12.28 -20.65 14.85
CA CYS A 259 11.74 -20.21 13.57
C CYS A 259 12.41 -18.90 13.17
N MET A 260 13.45 -18.96 12.34
CA MET A 260 13.91 -17.80 11.58
C MET A 260 12.89 -17.53 10.48
N LEU A 261 12.10 -16.47 10.66
CA LEU A 261 11.34 -15.89 9.56
C LEU A 261 12.26 -14.94 8.79
N ASN A 262 12.69 -15.34 7.61
CA ASN A 262 13.30 -14.41 6.66
C ASN A 262 12.16 -13.78 5.85
N VAL A 263 11.88 -12.51 6.13
CA VAL A 263 11.09 -11.66 5.24
C VAL A 263 12.10 -10.87 4.41
N ILE A 264 12.12 -11.07 3.10
CA ILE A 264 13.02 -10.37 2.18
C ILE A 264 12.18 -9.55 1.21
N TYR A 265 12.59 -8.29 1.04
CA TYR A 265 12.01 -7.28 0.13
C TYR A 265 12.41 -7.54 -1.32
#